data_AF-A0A841M8W0-F1
#
_entry.id   AF-A0A841M8W0-F1
#
_cell.length_a   1.000
_cell.length_b   1.000
_cell.length_c   1.000
_cell.angle_alpha   90.00
_cell.angle_beta   90.00
_cell.angle_gamma   90.00
#
_symmetry.space_group_name_H-M   'P 1'
#
loop_
_entity.id
_entity.type
_entity.pdbx_description
1 polymer ?
#
loop_
_entity_poly.entity_id
_entity_poly.type
_entity_poly.pdbx_seq_one_letter_code
_entity_poly.pdbx_strand_id
1 'polypeptide(L)'
;MAKEIVSKILQTKLAISERAFRLNQPARQTIFDVVKKINTVFKTPADRRAMAGTRVIECRGYREGEDVLGLYLVGYVPDDSVGIVPHKADGLELTGPPENSDFLDGELMALIARDAIIVIRLGMYESVLNSYLAGLAVPAGVDIEDARFLFKNRTDV
;
A
#
# COMPACT_ATOMS: atom_id res chain seq x y z
N MET A 1 17.03 9.50 30.08
CA MET A 1 16.23 9.61 28.84
C MET A 1 16.24 8.26 28.14
N ALA A 2 15.06 7.80 27.75
CA ALA A 2 14.75 6.44 27.32
C ALA A 2 15.49 6.03 26.04
N LYS A 3 15.93 4.76 25.95
CA LYS A 3 16.03 4.07 24.66
C LYS A 3 14.60 3.69 24.28
N GLU A 4 14.02 4.41 23.33
CA GLU A 4 12.77 4.03 22.69
C GLU A 4 12.91 2.60 22.17
N ILE A 5 12.19 1.69 22.82
CA ILE A 5 11.85 0.41 22.22
C ILE A 5 11.02 0.77 21.00
N VAL A 6 11.53 0.51 19.79
CA VAL A 6 10.75 0.63 18.54
C VAL A 6 9.66 -0.43 18.59
N SER A 7 8.62 -0.16 19.37
CA SER A 7 7.48 -1.04 19.57
C SER A 7 6.52 -0.79 18.42
N LYS A 8 6.12 -1.88 17.75
CA LYS A 8 5.06 -1.97 16.73
C LYS A 8 5.53 -1.77 15.27
N ILE A 9 6.35 -2.71 14.80
CA ILE A 9 6.46 -3.07 13.36
C ILE A 9 5.10 -3.57 12.83
N LEU A 10 4.28 -4.15 13.71
CA LEU A 10 2.96 -4.69 13.42
C LEU A 10 1.88 -3.81 14.06
N GLN A 11 0.97 -3.28 13.24
CA GLN A 11 -0.14 -2.44 13.72
C GLN A 11 -1.48 -3.03 13.26
N THR A 12 -2.38 -3.25 14.21
CA THR A 12 -3.77 -3.59 13.91
C THR A 12 -4.59 -2.32 13.82
N LYS A 13 -5.25 -2.12 12.68
CA LYS A 13 -6.16 -1.00 12.42
C LYS A 13 -7.56 -1.51 12.14
N LEU A 14 -8.55 -0.70 12.49
CA LEU A 14 -9.90 -0.79 11.94
C LEU A 14 -9.93 -0.07 10.60
N ALA A 15 -10.54 -0.70 9.60
CA ALA A 15 -10.78 -0.12 8.29
C ALA A 15 -12.25 0.32 8.21
N ILE A 16 -12.48 1.63 8.25
CA ILE A 16 -13.82 2.21 8.29
C ILE A 16 -14.10 2.85 6.93
N SER A 17 -15.18 2.46 6.25
CA SER A 17 -15.56 3.10 4.98
C SER A 17 -15.74 4.62 5.16
N GLU A 18 -15.03 5.43 4.37
CA GLU A 18 -15.11 6.89 4.43
C GLU A 18 -16.53 7.38 4.11
N ARG A 19 -17.18 6.76 3.13
CA ARG A 19 -18.57 7.04 2.75
C ARG A 19 -19.51 6.78 3.91
N ALA A 20 -19.41 5.60 4.52
CA ALA A 20 -20.23 5.18 5.65
C ALA A 20 -20.10 6.16 6.83
N PHE A 21 -18.86 6.54 7.16
CA PHE A 21 -18.56 7.50 8.21
C PHE A 21 -19.14 8.90 7.91
N ARG A 22 -18.90 9.42 6.70
CA ARG A 22 -19.35 10.76 6.29
C ARG A 22 -20.88 10.89 6.22
N LEU A 23 -21.56 9.86 5.73
CA LEU A 23 -22.99 9.88 5.47
C LEU A 23 -23.82 9.24 6.59
N ASN A 24 -23.17 8.74 7.64
CA ASN A 24 -23.78 8.02 8.75
C ASN A 24 -24.70 6.88 8.26
N GLN A 25 -24.19 6.08 7.33
CA GLN A 25 -24.90 4.96 6.70
C GLN A 25 -24.06 3.68 6.79
N PRO A 26 -24.67 2.49 6.68
CA PRO A 26 -23.91 1.25 6.58
C PRO A 26 -22.93 1.25 5.39
N ALA A 27 -21.77 0.61 5.58
CA ALA A 27 -20.83 0.36 4.49
C ALA A 27 -21.47 -0.56 3.45
N ARG A 28 -21.36 -0.18 2.17
CA ARG A 28 -21.83 -1.01 1.05
C ARG A 28 -20.90 -2.18 0.76
N GLN A 29 -19.61 -1.98 1.02
CA GLN A 29 -18.55 -2.96 0.83
C GLN A 29 -17.55 -2.86 1.98
N THR A 30 -16.98 -4.01 2.34
CA THR A 30 -15.87 -4.08 3.30
C THR A 30 -14.53 -3.90 2.58
N ILE A 31 -13.45 -3.61 3.31
CA ILE A 31 -12.12 -3.51 2.67
C ILE A 31 -11.70 -4.85 2.06
N PHE A 32 -12.08 -5.96 2.68
CA PHE A 32 -11.87 -7.31 2.16
C PHE A 32 -12.50 -7.46 0.77
N ASP A 33 -13.78 -7.09 0.62
CA ASP A 33 -14.51 -7.25 -0.65
C ASP A 33 -13.88 -6.41 -1.76
N VAL A 34 -13.50 -5.17 -1.45
CA VAL A 34 -12.86 -4.26 -2.41
C VAL A 34 -11.50 -4.81 -2.86
N VAL A 35 -10.64 -5.20 -1.92
CA VAL A 35 -9.30 -5.74 -2.22
C VAL A 35 -9.42 -7.03 -3.04
N LYS A 36 -10.31 -7.93 -2.64
CA LYS A 36 -10.58 -9.18 -3.36
C LYS A 36 -11.06 -8.91 -4.77
N LYS A 37 -12.00 -7.98 -4.96
CA LYS A 37 -12.54 -7.64 -6.28
C LYS A 37 -11.46 -7.06 -7.20
N ILE A 38 -10.69 -6.09 -6.72
CA ILE A 38 -9.57 -5.50 -7.47
C ILE A 38 -8.57 -6.58 -7.90
N ASN A 39 -8.12 -7.44 -6.98
CA ASN A 39 -7.14 -8.49 -7.28
C ASN A 39 -7.73 -9.71 -8.02
N THR A 40 -9.07 -9.77 -8.13
CA THR A 40 -9.77 -10.70 -9.02
C THR A 40 -9.78 -10.19 -10.46
N VAL A 41 -9.84 -8.87 -10.68
CA VAL A 41 -9.78 -8.27 -12.01
C VAL A 41 -8.34 -8.20 -12.51
N PHE A 42 -7.42 -7.67 -11.70
CA PHE A 42 -6.01 -7.51 -12.07
C PHE A 42 -5.18 -8.68 -11.57
N LYS A 43 -4.48 -9.37 -12.48
CA LYS A 43 -3.81 -10.65 -12.18
C LYS A 43 -2.30 -10.56 -12.08
N THR A 44 -1.66 -9.73 -12.90
CA THR A 44 -0.20 -9.59 -12.89
C THR A 44 0.23 -8.40 -12.03
N PRO A 45 1.47 -8.37 -11.52
CA PRO A 45 2.00 -7.17 -10.85
C PRO A 45 1.91 -5.92 -11.73
N ALA A 46 2.14 -6.05 -13.04
CA ALA A 46 2.03 -4.95 -13.99
C ALA A 46 0.62 -4.36 -14.06
N ASP A 47 -0.40 -5.22 -14.03
CA ASP A 47 -1.81 -4.79 -14.02
C ASP A 47 -2.25 -4.22 -12.67
N ARG A 48 -1.53 -4.58 -11.60
CA ARG A 48 -1.81 -4.13 -10.22
C ARG A 48 -0.96 -2.93 -9.85
N ARG A 49 -0.95 -1.91 -10.71
CA ARG A 49 -0.25 -0.65 -10.50
C ARG A 49 -1.24 0.49 -10.37
N ALA A 50 -1.04 1.33 -9.37
CA ALA A 50 -1.80 2.55 -9.17
C ALA A 50 -0.84 3.74 -9.01
N MET A 51 -1.18 4.86 -9.65
CA MET A 51 -0.47 6.12 -9.43
C MET A 51 -0.90 6.75 -8.11
N ALA A 52 0.06 7.12 -7.27
CA ALA A 52 -0.12 7.83 -6.01
C ALA A 52 0.75 9.10 -6.01
N GLY A 53 0.24 10.16 -6.65
CA GLY A 53 1.03 11.36 -6.90
C GLY A 53 2.16 11.07 -7.89
N THR A 54 3.41 11.27 -7.47
CA THR A 54 4.61 10.99 -8.29
C THR A 54 5.09 9.53 -8.17
N ARG A 55 4.50 8.74 -7.28
CA ARG A 55 4.90 7.36 -6.99
C ARG A 55 3.98 6.37 -7.69
N VAL A 56 4.52 5.23 -8.11
CA VAL A 56 3.76 4.04 -8.47
C VAL A 56 3.67 3.12 -7.26
N ILE A 57 2.47 2.61 -7.02
CA ILE A 57 2.19 1.57 -6.04
C ILE A 57 1.86 0.28 -6.78
N GLU A 58 2.71 -0.72 -6.62
CA GLU A 58 2.58 -2.02 -7.26
C GLU A 58 2.26 -3.10 -6.23
N CYS A 59 1.24 -3.91 -6.51
CA CYS A 59 0.99 -5.13 -5.74
C CYS A 59 1.82 -6.29 -6.32
N ARG A 60 2.91 -6.63 -5.62
CA ARG A 60 3.80 -7.74 -6.00
C ARG A 60 3.36 -9.09 -5.43
N GLY A 61 2.57 -9.08 -4.35
CA GLY A 61 2.05 -10.29 -3.74
C GLY A 61 0.58 -10.15 -3.37
N TYR A 62 -0.23 -11.12 -3.80
CA TYR A 62 -1.62 -11.27 -3.38
C TYR A 62 -1.88 -12.74 -3.07
N ARG A 63 -2.43 -13.02 -1.89
CA ARG A 63 -2.84 -14.36 -1.48
C ARG A 63 -4.23 -14.31 -0.88
N GLU A 64 -5.12 -15.15 -1.40
CA GLU A 64 -6.47 -15.30 -0.88
C GLU A 64 -6.53 -16.46 0.12
N GLY A 65 -7.11 -16.21 1.29
CA GLY A 65 -7.58 -17.20 2.24
C GLY A 65 -9.09 -17.06 2.46
N GLU A 66 -9.66 -17.93 3.29
CA GLU A 66 -11.13 -17.98 3.53
C GLU A 66 -11.66 -16.67 4.12
N ASP A 67 -11.05 -16.18 5.22
CA ASP A 67 -11.47 -14.97 5.93
C ASP A 67 -10.40 -13.86 5.95
N VAL A 68 -9.25 -14.09 5.31
CA VAL A 68 -8.11 -13.17 5.33
C VAL A 68 -7.46 -13.09 3.94
N LEU A 69 -7.09 -11.88 3.52
CA LEU A 69 -6.28 -11.63 2.33
C LEU A 69 -4.88 -11.18 2.73
N GLY A 70 -3.86 -11.73 2.10
CA GLY A 70 -2.49 -11.23 2.16
C GLY A 70 -2.19 -10.33 0.97
N LEU A 71 -1.63 -9.15 1.23
CA LEU A 71 -1.23 -8.18 0.21
C LEU A 71 0.19 -7.69 0.48
N TYR A 72 1.02 -7.59 -0.56
CA TYR A 72 2.35 -6.99 -0.52
C TYR A 72 2.45 -5.92 -1.59
N LEU A 73 2.58 -4.67 -1.12
CA LEU A 73 2.68 -3.46 -1.92
C LEU A 73 4.11 -2.93 -1.88
N VAL A 74 4.55 -2.42 -3.02
CA VAL A 74 5.81 -1.72 -3.19
C VAL A 74 5.54 -0.34 -3.77
N GLY A 75 6.12 0.68 -3.15
CA GLY A 75 6.15 2.05 -3.68
C GLY A 75 7.46 2.32 -4.38
N TYR A 76 7.43 2.95 -5.55
CA TYR A 76 8.63 3.41 -6.23
C TYR A 76 8.35 4.66 -7.05
N VAL A 77 9.38 5.43 -7.40
CA VAL A 77 9.25 6.57 -8.32
C VAL A 77 9.74 6.11 -9.69
N PRO A 78 8.88 6.10 -10.73
CA PRO A 78 9.29 5.73 -12.08
C PRO A 78 10.38 6.66 -12.58
N ASP A 79 11.36 6.11 -13.30
CA ASP A 79 12.44 6.86 -13.97
C ASP A 79 13.38 7.64 -13.03
N ASP A 80 13.12 7.62 -11.71
CA ASP A 80 14.05 8.12 -10.70
C ASP A 80 14.98 6.99 -10.27
N SER A 81 16.26 7.15 -10.60
CA SER A 81 17.27 6.11 -10.46
C SER A 81 18.48 6.69 -9.72
N VAL A 82 18.86 6.06 -8.61
CA VAL A 82 19.91 6.57 -7.73
C VAL A 82 21.25 5.95 -8.14
N GLY A 83 22.16 6.79 -8.61
CA GLY A 83 23.54 6.40 -8.91
C GLY A 83 24.33 6.04 -7.66
N ILE A 84 25.32 5.14 -7.79
CA ILE A 84 26.24 4.81 -6.70
C ILE A 84 27.44 5.76 -6.78
N VAL A 85 27.81 6.36 -5.66
CA VAL A 85 29.06 7.13 -5.52
C VAL A 85 30.17 6.17 -5.05
N PRO A 86 31.17 5.84 -5.88
CA PRO A 86 32.29 5.00 -5.47
C PRO A 86 33.21 5.78 -4.51
N HIS A 87 33.34 5.29 -3.27
CA HIS A 87 34.11 5.93 -2.19
C HIS A 87 35.64 5.98 -2.45
N LYS A 88 36.15 5.39 -3.54
CA LYS A 88 37.59 5.21 -3.79
C LYS A 88 38.14 5.97 -5.01
N ALA A 89 37.31 6.73 -5.73
CA ALA A 89 37.81 7.54 -6.82
C ALA A 89 38.30 8.89 -6.28
N ASP A 90 39.38 9.43 -6.85
CA ASP A 90 39.92 10.77 -6.53
C ASP A 90 38.97 11.92 -6.93
N GLY A 91 37.72 11.60 -7.30
CA GLY A 91 36.62 12.49 -7.59
C GLY A 91 35.26 11.81 -7.35
N LEU A 92 34.24 12.60 -7.04
CA LEU A 92 32.85 12.14 -6.89
C LEU A 92 32.23 11.94 -8.28
N GLU A 93 32.62 10.89 -8.99
CA GLU A 93 31.95 10.50 -10.24
C GLU A 93 30.77 9.59 -9.92
N LEU A 94 29.56 10.04 -10.25
CA LEU A 94 28.36 9.22 -10.13
C LEU A 94 28.43 8.10 -11.17
N THR A 95 28.48 6.84 -10.70
CA THR A 95 28.21 5.72 -11.60
C THR A 95 26.72 5.68 -11.90
N GLY A 96 26.39 5.55 -13.18
CA GLY A 96 25.00 5.40 -13.60
C GLY A 96 24.34 4.21 -12.89
N PRO A 97 23.05 4.31 -12.54
CA PRO A 97 22.33 3.21 -11.93
C PRO A 97 22.24 2.01 -12.88
N PRO A 98 22.16 0.76 -12.36
CA PRO A 98 21.89 -0.41 -13.18
C PRO A 98 20.63 -0.25 -14.03
N GLU A 99 20.59 -0.87 -15.21
CA GLU A 99 19.39 -0.87 -16.05
C GLU A 99 18.18 -1.43 -15.29
N ASN A 100 17.02 -0.76 -15.40
CA ASN A 100 15.76 -1.10 -14.73
C ASN A 100 15.80 -1.04 -13.19
N SER A 101 16.67 -0.21 -12.60
CA SER A 101 16.68 0.03 -11.15
C SER A 101 15.87 1.28 -10.78
N ASP A 102 14.55 1.10 -10.64
CA ASP A 102 13.68 2.12 -10.07
C ASP A 102 13.99 2.33 -8.57
N PHE A 103 13.92 3.58 -8.11
CA PHE A 103 14.08 3.90 -6.69
C PHE A 103 12.92 3.34 -5.85
N LEU A 104 13.24 2.42 -4.94
CA LEU A 104 12.30 1.85 -4.00
C LEU A 104 11.97 2.85 -2.87
N ASP A 105 10.74 3.34 -2.85
CA ASP A 105 10.21 4.32 -1.88
C ASP A 105 9.34 3.64 -0.79
N GLY A 106 9.76 2.42 -0.43
CA GLY A 106 9.23 1.62 0.66
C GLY A 106 8.33 0.45 0.25
N GLU A 107 7.90 -0.27 1.28
CA GLU A 107 7.12 -1.49 1.21
C GLU A 107 6.02 -1.52 2.27
N LEU A 108 4.93 -2.20 1.97
CA LEU A 108 3.83 -2.46 2.90
C LEU A 108 3.29 -3.88 2.69
N MET A 109 3.26 -4.67 3.75
CA MET A 109 2.55 -5.95 3.80
C MET A 109 1.28 -5.78 4.66
N ALA A 110 0.15 -6.27 4.17
CA ALA A 110 -1.12 -6.22 4.87
C ALA A 110 -1.77 -7.60 4.95
N LEU A 111 -2.29 -7.94 6.12
CA LEU A 111 -3.29 -9.00 6.31
C LEU A 111 -4.63 -8.33 6.53
N ILE A 112 -5.59 -8.62 5.66
CA ILE A 112 -6.85 -7.90 5.55
C ILE A 112 -7.99 -8.86 5.87
N ALA A 113 -8.72 -8.58 6.93
CA ALA A 113 -10.03 -9.16 7.23
C ALA A 113 -11.14 -8.18 6.81
N ARG A 114 -12.40 -8.53 7.04
CA ARG A 114 -13.57 -7.70 6.66
C ARG A 114 -13.42 -6.24 7.10
N ASP A 115 -13.20 -5.99 8.39
CA ASP A 115 -13.20 -4.62 8.95
C ASP A 115 -11.87 -4.25 9.64
N ALA A 116 -10.86 -5.12 9.52
CA ALA A 116 -9.59 -4.95 10.20
C ALA A 116 -8.41 -5.26 9.27
N ILE A 117 -7.34 -4.52 9.45
CA ILE A 117 -6.08 -4.77 8.78
C ILE A 117 -4.96 -4.89 9.80
N ILE A 118 -4.03 -5.80 9.55
CA ILE A 118 -2.73 -5.85 10.21
C ILE A 118 -1.71 -5.43 9.18
N VAL A 119 -0.98 -4.35 9.47
CA VAL A 119 0.05 -3.83 8.55
C VAL A 119 1.43 -3.99 9.13
N ILE A 120 2.36 -4.36 8.26
CA ILE A 120 3.80 -4.33 8.47
C ILE A 120 4.36 -3.39 7.40
N ARG A 121 5.12 -2.40 7.82
CA ARG A 121 5.57 -1.33 6.93
C ARG A 121 7.08 -1.11 6.98
N LEU A 122 7.63 -0.75 5.83
CA LEU A 122 8.97 -0.21 5.67
C LEU A 122 8.86 1.04 4.80
N GLY A 123 8.81 2.22 5.42
CA GLY A 123 8.74 3.50 4.68
C GLY A 123 7.37 3.88 4.08
N MET A 124 6.42 2.94 3.94
CA MET A 124 5.05 3.23 3.46
C MET A 124 4.02 3.27 4.60
N TYR A 125 3.04 4.17 4.52
CA TYR A 125 1.92 4.25 5.47
C TYR A 125 0.66 3.60 4.87
N GLU A 126 -0.35 3.34 5.70
CA GLU A 126 -1.62 2.71 5.30
C GLU A 126 -2.41 3.57 4.31
N SER A 127 -2.17 4.89 4.28
CA SER A 127 -2.71 5.77 3.25
C SER A 127 -2.35 5.31 1.83
N VAL A 128 -1.23 4.61 1.68
CA VAL A 128 -0.82 4.06 0.38
C VAL A 128 -1.71 2.90 -0.07
N LEU A 129 -2.25 2.11 0.86
CA LEU A 129 -3.26 1.11 0.53
C LEU A 129 -4.51 1.81 -0.05
N ASN A 130 -4.95 2.94 0.51
CA ASN A 130 -6.06 3.70 -0.09
C ASN A 130 -5.73 4.22 -1.48
N SER A 131 -4.51 4.74 -1.71
CA SER A 131 -4.12 5.19 -3.05
C SER A 131 -4.17 4.04 -4.06
N TYR A 132 -3.69 2.86 -3.66
CA TYR A 132 -3.77 1.65 -4.47
C TYR A 132 -5.22 1.25 -4.78
N LEU A 133 -6.08 1.15 -3.75
CA LEU A 133 -7.48 0.77 -3.93
C LEU A 133 -8.23 1.80 -4.78
N ALA A 134 -8.07 3.08 -4.50
CA ALA A 134 -8.72 4.15 -5.25
C ALA A 134 -8.27 4.19 -6.72
N GLY A 135 -6.99 3.98 -6.99
CA GLY A 135 -6.46 3.97 -8.36
C GLY A 135 -7.00 2.83 -9.22
N LEU A 136 -7.31 1.68 -8.61
CA LEU A 136 -7.81 0.50 -9.31
C LEU A 136 -9.32 0.28 -9.17
N ALA A 137 -10.01 1.05 -8.33
CA ALA A 137 -11.43 0.86 -8.03
C ALA A 137 -12.32 0.93 -9.27
N VAL A 138 -12.30 2.07 -9.97
CA VAL A 138 -13.19 2.30 -11.13
C VAL A 138 -12.90 1.29 -12.24
N PRO A 139 -11.64 1.04 -12.64
CA PRO A 139 -11.31 -0.02 -13.59
C PRO A 139 -11.76 -1.44 -13.16
N ALA A 140 -11.81 -1.73 -11.85
CA ALA A 140 -12.34 -2.99 -11.31
C ALA A 140 -13.87 -3.00 -11.16
N GLY A 141 -14.58 -1.94 -11.56
CA GLY A 141 -16.03 -1.81 -11.38
C GLY A 141 -16.46 -1.62 -9.92
N VAL A 142 -15.61 -1.01 -9.10
CA VAL A 142 -15.89 -0.59 -7.73
C VAL A 142 -16.14 0.93 -7.73
N ASP A 143 -17.21 1.36 -7.06
CA ASP A 143 -17.45 2.78 -6.82
C ASP A 143 -16.28 3.39 -6.04
N ILE A 144 -15.72 4.49 -6.53
CA ILE A 144 -14.57 5.15 -5.91
C ILE A 144 -14.83 5.56 -4.46
N GLU A 145 -16.08 5.89 -4.10
CA GLU A 145 -16.44 6.22 -2.73
C GLU A 145 -16.42 4.99 -1.80
N ASP A 146 -16.62 3.79 -2.35
CA ASP A 146 -16.58 2.53 -1.59
C ASP A 146 -15.14 2.00 -1.44
N ALA A 147 -14.19 2.50 -2.23
CA ALA A 147 -12.79 2.09 -2.20
C ALA A 147 -11.88 2.94 -1.30
N ARG A 148 -12.47 3.79 -0.44
CA ARG A 148 -11.74 4.67 0.49
C ARG A 148 -12.05 4.34 1.94
N PHE A 149 -11.00 4.16 2.74
CA PHE A 149 -11.13 3.72 4.13
C PHE A 149 -10.32 4.61 5.09
N LEU A 150 -10.91 4.96 6.22
CA LEU A 150 -10.18 5.52 7.35
C LEU A 150 -9.53 4.39 8.14
N PHE A 151 -8.23 4.50 8.40
CA PHE A 151 -7.50 3.55 9.24
C PHE A 151 -7.31 4.14 10.64
N LYS A 152 -7.96 3.54 11.64
CA LYS A 152 -7.86 3.94 13.05
C LYS A 152 -7.20 2.84 13.86
N ASN A 153 -6.39 3.18 14.87
CA ASN A 153 -5.93 2.14 15.78
C ASN A 153 -7.14 1.56 16.51
N ARG A 154 -7.13 0.25 16.76
CA ARG A 154 -8.24 -0.42 17.47
C ARG A 154 -8.43 0.09 18.91
N THR A 155 -7.44 0.76 19.48
CA THR A 155 -7.52 1.42 20.80
C THR A 155 -8.17 2.79 20.77
N ASP A 156 -8.36 3.38 19.58
CA ASP A 156 -8.81 4.77 19.40
C ASP A 156 -10.31 4.86 19.04
N VAL A 157 -11.02 3.73 19.09
CA VAL A 157 -12.47 3.58 18.83
C VAL A 157 -13.11 2.95 20.05
#